data_AF-A0A959AN28-F1
#
_entry.id   AF-A0A959AN28-F1
#
_cell.length_a   1.000
_cell.length_b   1.000
_cell.length_c   1.000
_cell.angle_alpha   90.00
_cell.angle_beta   90.00
_cell.angle_gamma   90.00
#
_symmetry.space_group_name_H-M   'P 1'
#
loop_
_entity.id
_entity.type
_entity.pdbx_description
1 polymer ?
#
loop_
_entity_poly.entity_id
_entity_poly.type
_entity_poly.pdbx_seq_one_letter_code
_entity_poly.pdbx_strand_id
1 'polypeptide(L)'
;FINHLPLFFSGILFYKIKFQGRNPALLLLVVLCYTSQIVMFYDGGKAMLYITRGEYFPFLTAYFIIFTLYAFNVKLPIVNRFTIYLGTISYSLYLVHQHIGAVVIIPLMMKYAHLSFWQSALFVALPAVFLLATAITYLIEKPAMQYIRGLYKGSKQKRLAVS
;
A
#
# COMPACT_ATOMS: atom_id res chain seq x y z
N PHE A 1 16.74 9.56 0.79
CA PHE A 1 15.71 10.33 0.06
C PHE A 1 16.03 10.42 -1.43
N ILE A 2 17.22 10.94 -1.81
CA ILE A 2 17.64 11.10 -3.21
C ILE A 2 17.54 9.79 -4.03
N ASN A 3 17.93 8.66 -3.44
CA ASN A 3 17.96 7.36 -4.13
C ASN A 3 16.56 6.73 -4.38
N HIS A 4 15.50 7.34 -3.82
CA HIS A 4 14.11 6.93 -4.07
C HIS A 4 13.38 7.88 -5.04
N LEU A 5 14.04 8.96 -5.47
CA LEU A 5 13.46 9.91 -6.44
C LEU A 5 13.08 9.26 -7.77
N PRO A 6 13.89 8.35 -8.37
CA PRO A 6 13.52 7.75 -9.65
C PRO A 6 12.24 6.90 -9.57
N LEU A 7 12.05 6.19 -8.46
CA LEU A 7 10.82 5.42 -8.17
C LEU A 7 9.60 6.32 -7.95
N PHE A 8 9.77 7.44 -7.25
CA PHE A 8 8.67 8.38 -7.05
C PHE A 8 8.26 9.06 -8.36
N PHE A 9 9.26 9.48 -9.15
CA PHE A 9 9.04 10.13 -10.43
C PHE A 9 8.39 9.18 -11.44
N SER A 10 8.81 7.91 -11.49
CA SER A 10 8.17 6.91 -12.35
C SER A 10 6.69 6.72 -12.02
N GLY A 11 6.31 6.79 -10.73
CA GLY A 11 4.90 6.80 -10.30
C GLY A 11 4.07 7.94 -10.90
N ILE A 12 4.61 9.15 -10.93
CA ILE A 12 3.96 10.32 -11.55
C ILE A 12 3.84 10.13 -13.07
N LEU A 13 4.86 9.57 -13.71
CA LEU A 13 4.84 9.28 -15.14
C LEU A 13 3.76 8.25 -15.49
N PHE A 14 3.62 7.17 -14.71
CA PHE A 14 2.56 6.19 -14.90
C PHE A 14 1.16 6.82 -14.75
N TYR A 15 0.98 7.74 -13.80
CA TYR A 15 -0.26 8.49 -13.67
C TYR A 15 -0.56 9.34 -14.92
N LYS A 16 0.44 10.07 -15.44
CA LYS A 16 0.29 10.84 -16.67
C LYS A 16 -0.05 9.97 -17.87
N ILE A 17 0.62 8.82 -18.04
CA ILE A 17 0.34 7.88 -19.14
C ILE A 17 -1.11 7.38 -19.07
N LYS A 18 -1.62 7.11 -17.86
CA LYS A 18 -2.98 6.61 -17.66
C LYS A 18 -4.08 7.65 -17.94
N PHE A 19 -3.89 8.91 -17.50
CA PHE A 19 -4.95 9.92 -17.51
C PHE A 19 -4.77 11.04 -18.55
N GLN A 20 -3.54 11.33 -18.99
CA GLN A 20 -3.22 12.44 -19.92
C GLN A 20 -2.83 11.96 -21.33
N GLY A 21 -2.85 10.65 -21.57
CA GLY A 21 -2.55 10.06 -22.87
C GLY A 21 -1.11 9.56 -23.01
N ARG A 22 -0.90 8.75 -24.05
CA ARG A 22 0.35 8.04 -24.30
C ARG A 22 1.30 8.93 -25.10
N ASN A 23 2.34 9.42 -24.47
CA ASN A 23 3.43 10.12 -25.16
C ASN A 23 4.70 9.24 -25.13
N PRO A 24 5.35 8.96 -26.28
CA PRO A 24 6.58 8.18 -26.31
C PRO A 24 7.70 8.78 -25.44
N ALA A 25 7.73 10.10 -25.24
CA ALA A 25 8.65 10.75 -24.31
C ALA A 25 8.42 10.32 -22.85
N LEU A 26 7.16 10.09 -22.43
CA LEU A 26 6.87 9.60 -21.08
C LEU A 26 7.35 8.16 -20.89
N LEU A 27 7.22 7.32 -21.91
CA LEU A 27 7.73 5.95 -21.88
C LEU A 27 9.27 5.94 -21.82
N LEU A 28 9.93 6.79 -22.59
CA LEU A 28 11.38 6.97 -22.53
C LEU A 28 11.83 7.40 -21.13
N LEU A 29 11.12 8.36 -20.51
CA LEU A 29 11.40 8.78 -19.14
C LEU A 29 11.21 7.65 -18.12
N VAL A 30 10.19 6.78 -18.29
CA VAL A 30 10.01 5.60 -17.43
C VAL A 30 11.20 4.64 -17.56
N VAL A 31 11.68 4.39 -18.79
CA VAL A 31 12.87 3.56 -19.03
C VAL A 31 14.12 4.18 -18.40
N LEU A 32 14.30 5.50 -18.52
CA LEU A 32 15.40 6.21 -17.86
C LEU A 32 15.32 6.13 -16.33
N CYS A 33 14.12 6.21 -15.73
CA CYS A 33 13.97 6.00 -14.30
C CYS A 33 14.30 4.57 -13.88
N TYR A 34 13.92 3.58 -14.69
CA TYR A 34 14.24 2.18 -14.44
C TYR A 34 15.76 1.92 -14.50
N THR A 35 16.44 2.41 -15.54
CA THR A 35 17.90 2.25 -15.66
C THR A 35 18.65 3.02 -14.57
N SER A 36 18.23 4.23 -14.24
CA SER A 36 18.76 5.01 -13.12
C SER A 36 18.62 4.25 -11.79
N GLN A 37 17.48 3.59 -11.56
CA GLN A 37 17.23 2.82 -10.33
C GLN A 37 18.08 1.54 -10.23
N ILE A 38 18.45 0.92 -11.37
CA ILE A 38 19.41 -0.20 -11.40
C ILE A 38 20.81 0.28 -11.05
N VAL A 39 21.23 1.42 -11.61
CA VAL A 39 22.57 1.99 -11.36
C VAL A 39 22.72 2.44 -9.91
N MET A 40 21.68 3.05 -9.32
CA MET A 40 21.67 3.51 -7.92
C MET A 40 21.42 2.40 -6.89
N PHE A 41 21.48 1.11 -7.28
CA PHE A 41 21.25 -0.03 -6.38
C PHE A 41 22.15 -0.02 -5.14
N TYR A 42 23.39 0.48 -5.26
CA TYR A 42 24.36 0.47 -4.15
C TYR A 42 24.03 1.45 -3.01
N ASP A 43 23.20 2.47 -3.27
CA ASP A 43 22.85 3.52 -2.31
C ASP A 43 21.36 3.51 -1.89
N GLY A 44 20.60 2.48 -2.30
CA GLY A 44 19.14 2.39 -2.18
C GLY A 44 18.56 2.22 -0.77
N GLY A 45 19.35 2.37 0.30
CA GLY A 45 18.88 2.33 1.70
C GLY A 45 18.93 0.95 2.35
N LYS A 46 18.10 0.72 3.38
CA LYS A 46 18.13 -0.49 4.25
C LYS A 46 17.85 -1.82 3.53
N ALA A 47 17.41 -1.78 2.27
CA ALA A 47 17.23 -2.97 1.44
C ALA A 47 18.57 -3.67 1.13
N MET A 48 19.69 -2.94 1.12
CA MET A 48 21.04 -3.50 0.96
C MET A 48 21.42 -4.47 2.09
N LEU A 49 20.82 -4.33 3.28
CA LEU A 49 21.13 -5.20 4.42
C LEU A 49 20.54 -6.62 4.30
N TYR A 50 19.58 -6.83 3.40
CA TYR A 50 18.81 -8.09 3.35
C TYR A 50 18.60 -8.65 1.93
N ILE A 51 18.93 -7.91 0.86
CA ILE A 51 18.60 -8.30 -0.52
C ILE A 51 19.85 -8.24 -1.41
N THR A 52 20.14 -9.36 -2.09
CA THR A 52 21.26 -9.45 -3.03
C THR A 52 20.91 -8.77 -4.36
N ARG A 53 21.90 -8.27 -5.12
CA ARG A 53 21.69 -7.67 -6.46
C ARG A 53 20.84 -8.54 -7.40
N GLY A 54 21.04 -9.86 -7.33
CA GLY A 54 20.30 -10.85 -8.13
C GLY A 54 18.82 -10.97 -7.77
N GLU A 55 18.44 -10.64 -6.54
CA GLU A 55 17.05 -10.66 -6.07
C GLU A 55 16.36 -9.31 -6.34
N TYR A 56 17.10 -8.20 -6.21
CA TYR A 56 16.54 -6.87 -6.43
C TYR A 56 16.06 -6.63 -7.87
N PHE A 57 16.84 -7.09 -8.86
CA PHE A 57 16.51 -6.90 -10.27
C PHE A 57 15.14 -7.49 -10.67
N PRO A 58 14.81 -8.77 -10.37
CA PRO A 58 13.50 -9.31 -10.72
C PRO A 58 12.35 -8.62 -9.97
N PHE A 59 12.53 -8.21 -8.70
CA PHE A 59 11.51 -7.45 -7.97
C PHE A 59 11.25 -6.08 -8.60
N LEU A 60 12.31 -5.35 -8.96
CA LEU A 60 12.20 -4.05 -9.61
C LEU A 60 11.53 -4.18 -10.99
N THR A 61 11.94 -5.19 -11.75
CA THR A 61 11.35 -5.50 -13.06
C THR A 61 9.86 -5.81 -12.93
N ALA A 62 9.50 -6.70 -11.99
CA ALA A 62 8.11 -7.05 -11.72
C ALA A 62 7.28 -5.82 -11.33
N TYR A 63 7.81 -4.94 -10.48
CA TYR A 63 7.17 -3.68 -10.10
C TYR A 63 6.88 -2.81 -11.33
N PHE A 64 7.88 -2.51 -12.15
CA PHE A 64 7.69 -1.70 -13.36
C PHE A 64 6.73 -2.35 -14.35
N ILE A 65 6.75 -3.67 -14.51
CA ILE A 65 5.80 -4.40 -15.37
C ILE A 65 4.38 -4.24 -14.85
N ILE A 66 4.14 -4.47 -13.56
CA ILE A 66 2.80 -4.35 -12.95
C ILE A 66 2.25 -2.92 -13.11
N PHE A 67 3.06 -1.90 -12.83
CA PHE A 67 2.66 -0.50 -12.99
C PHE A 67 2.40 -0.12 -14.44
N THR A 68 3.22 -0.64 -15.36
CA THR A 68 3.04 -0.44 -16.80
C THR A 68 1.73 -1.09 -17.28
N LEU A 69 1.47 -2.35 -16.91
CA LEU A 69 0.21 -3.06 -17.20
C LEU A 69 -1.00 -2.29 -16.64
N TYR A 70 -0.89 -1.77 -15.42
CA TYR A 70 -1.91 -0.93 -14.80
C TYR A 70 -2.14 0.38 -15.54
N ALA A 71 -1.07 1.06 -16.00
CA ALA A 71 -1.16 2.27 -16.81
C ALA A 71 -1.79 2.01 -18.18
N PHE A 72 -1.59 0.81 -18.74
CA PHE A 72 -2.21 0.36 -19.99
C PHE A 72 -3.64 -0.18 -19.83
N ASN A 73 -4.23 -0.14 -18.62
CA ASN A 73 -5.56 -0.71 -18.30
C ASN A 73 -5.68 -2.21 -18.62
N VAL A 74 -4.58 -2.96 -18.57
CA VAL A 74 -4.62 -4.42 -18.66
C VAL A 74 -5.17 -4.97 -17.35
N LYS A 75 -6.18 -5.86 -17.44
CA LYS A 75 -6.76 -6.52 -16.27
C LYS A 75 -5.72 -7.46 -15.66
N LEU A 76 -5.18 -7.08 -14.51
CA LEU A 76 -4.25 -7.92 -13.76
C LEU A 76 -5.05 -9.03 -13.04
N PRO A 77 -4.68 -10.31 -13.19
CA PRO A 77 -5.35 -11.42 -12.50
C PRO A 77 -5.21 -11.35 -10.98
N ILE A 78 -4.30 -10.50 -10.47
CA ILE A 78 -4.09 -10.25 -9.05
C ILE A 78 -5.25 -9.47 -8.40
N VAL A 79 -6.09 -8.80 -9.20
CA VAL A 79 -7.24 -8.03 -8.73
C VAL A 79 -8.42 -8.98 -8.51
N ASN A 80 -8.31 -9.83 -7.48
CA ASN A 80 -9.40 -10.67 -7.00
C ASN A 80 -10.14 -10.00 -5.82
N ARG A 81 -11.37 -10.45 -5.53
CA ARG A 81 -12.19 -9.99 -4.40
C ARG A 81 -11.41 -10.07 -3.07
N PHE A 82 -10.60 -11.10 -2.88
CA PHE A 82 -9.74 -11.26 -1.71
C PHE A 82 -8.67 -10.16 -1.61
N THR A 83 -7.96 -9.85 -2.69
CA THR A 83 -6.94 -8.78 -2.71
C THR A 83 -7.57 -7.41 -2.42
N ILE A 84 -8.76 -7.15 -2.97
CA ILE A 84 -9.51 -5.92 -2.72
C ILE A 84 -9.98 -5.86 -1.26
N TYR A 85 -10.46 -6.98 -0.71
CA TYR A 85 -10.82 -7.10 0.71
C TYR A 85 -9.62 -6.81 1.61
N LEU A 86 -8.48 -7.45 1.34
CA LEU A 86 -7.26 -7.28 2.10
C LEU A 86 -6.74 -5.84 2.02
N GLY A 87 -6.82 -5.23 0.84
CA GLY A 87 -6.52 -3.80 0.66
C GLY A 87 -7.48 -2.89 1.42
N THR A 88 -8.76 -3.24 1.51
CA THR A 88 -9.76 -2.46 2.26
C THR A 88 -9.49 -2.48 3.76
N ILE A 89 -9.15 -3.66 4.32
CA ILE A 89 -8.82 -3.76 5.76
C ILE A 89 -7.38 -3.33 6.07
N SER A 90 -6.51 -3.17 5.06
CA SER A 90 -5.07 -2.95 5.27
C SER A 90 -4.75 -1.74 6.15
N TYR A 91 -5.51 -0.65 6.01
CA TYR A 91 -5.34 0.56 6.80
C TYR A 91 -5.64 0.33 8.29
N SER A 92 -6.83 -0.19 8.56
CA SER A 92 -7.25 -0.57 9.92
C SER A 92 -6.32 -1.65 10.51
N LEU A 93 -5.89 -2.62 9.69
CA LEU A 93 -4.97 -3.67 10.09
C LEU A 93 -3.60 -3.12 10.49
N TYR A 94 -3.05 -2.19 9.71
CA TYR A 94 -1.78 -1.53 10.02
C TYR A 94 -1.84 -0.78 11.35
N LEU A 95 -2.89 0.02 11.56
CA LEU A 95 -3.09 0.76 12.80
C LEU A 95 -3.23 -0.18 14.01
N VAL A 96 -4.08 -1.19 13.92
CA VAL A 96 -4.33 -2.12 15.03
C VAL A 96 -3.10 -3.00 15.29
N HIS A 97 -2.43 -3.51 14.25
CA HIS A 97 -1.24 -4.34 14.42
C HIS A 97 -0.10 -3.57 15.08
N GLN A 98 0.21 -2.37 14.57
CA GLN A 98 1.34 -1.58 15.07
C GLN A 98 1.05 -0.97 16.45
N HIS A 99 -0.14 -0.40 16.66
CA HIS A 99 -0.45 0.25 17.94
C HIS A 99 -0.97 -0.72 19.00
N ILE A 100 -1.85 -1.66 18.65
CA ILE A 100 -2.49 -2.55 19.65
C ILE A 100 -1.75 -3.89 19.73
N GLY A 101 -1.41 -4.49 18.60
CA GLY A 101 -0.70 -5.77 18.54
C GLY A 101 0.66 -5.70 19.22
N ALA A 102 1.53 -4.81 18.73
CA ALA A 102 2.91 -4.72 19.21
C ALA A 102 3.05 -4.11 20.60
N VAL A 103 2.25 -3.09 20.94
CA VAL A 103 2.42 -2.32 22.19
C VAL A 103 1.56 -2.86 23.34
N VAL A 104 0.44 -3.54 23.06
CA VAL A 104 -0.49 -3.99 24.10
C VAL A 104 -0.58 -5.51 24.15
N ILE A 105 -0.95 -6.17 23.04
CA ILE A 105 -1.29 -7.60 23.06
C ILE A 105 -0.07 -8.46 23.38
N ILE A 106 1.05 -8.24 22.69
CA ILE A 106 2.29 -9.01 22.92
C ILE A 106 2.80 -8.89 24.36
N PRO A 107 3.02 -7.68 24.93
CA PRO A 107 3.53 -7.57 26.30
C PRO A 107 2.54 -8.08 27.35
N LEU A 108 1.23 -7.95 27.11
CA LEU A 108 0.21 -8.45 28.02
C LEU A 108 0.16 -9.99 28.01
N MET A 109 0.30 -10.63 26.84
CA MET A 109 0.40 -12.09 26.74
C MET A 109 1.70 -12.63 27.33
N MET A 110 2.83 -11.96 27.13
CA MET A 110 4.09 -12.33 27.76
C MET A 110 4.04 -12.22 29.29
N LYS A 111 3.34 -11.20 29.81
CA LYS A 111 3.25 -10.94 31.26
C LYS A 111 2.26 -11.85 31.99
N TYR A 112 1.10 -12.15 31.39
CA TYR A 112 0.04 -12.92 32.06
C TYR A 112 -0.03 -14.39 31.65
N ALA A 113 0.37 -14.73 30.43
CA ALA A 113 0.28 -16.11 29.93
C ALA A 113 1.63 -16.84 29.89
N HIS A 114 2.75 -16.16 30.23
CA HIS A 114 4.12 -16.69 30.15
C HIS A 114 4.47 -17.36 28.81
N LEU A 115 3.74 -17.02 27.75
CA LEU A 115 3.93 -17.57 26.42
C LEU A 115 5.17 -16.96 25.78
N SER A 116 5.89 -17.76 24.99
CA SER A 116 7.00 -17.25 24.18
C SER A 116 6.50 -16.14 23.25
N PHE A 117 7.37 -15.18 22.97
CA PHE A 117 7.06 -14.06 22.05
C PHE A 117 6.46 -14.55 20.74
N TRP A 118 7.01 -15.64 20.18
CA TRP A 118 6.55 -16.20 18.91
C TRP A 118 5.15 -16.79 18.99
N GLN A 119 4.82 -17.46 20.10
CA GLN A 119 3.50 -18.05 20.32
C GLN A 119 2.45 -16.97 20.53
N SER A 120 2.78 -15.95 21.33
CA SER A 120 1.91 -14.81 21.60
C SER A 120 1.63 -13.99 20.32
N ALA A 121 2.66 -13.76 19.51
CA ALA A 121 2.52 -12.99 18.28
C ALA A 121 1.69 -13.74 17.21
N LEU A 122 2.00 -15.02 16.98
CA LEU A 122 1.43 -15.76 15.85
C LEU A 122 0.02 -16.30 16.16
N PHE A 123 -0.19 -16.86 17.35
CA PHE A 123 -1.45 -17.54 17.68
C PHE A 123 -2.49 -16.64 18.33
N VAL A 124 -2.07 -15.54 18.96
CA VAL A 124 -3.00 -14.65 19.70
C VAL A 124 -3.07 -13.28 19.04
N ALA A 125 -1.93 -12.59 18.90
CA ALA A 125 -1.93 -11.21 18.41
C ALA A 125 -2.41 -11.11 16.96
N LEU A 126 -1.90 -11.96 16.06
CA LEU A 126 -2.30 -11.96 14.65
C LEU A 126 -3.81 -12.15 14.43
N PRO A 127 -4.45 -13.23 14.94
CA PRO A 127 -5.89 -13.40 14.76
C PRO A 127 -6.71 -12.33 15.48
N ALA A 128 -6.31 -11.89 16.68
CA ALA A 128 -7.01 -10.83 17.39
C ALA A 128 -6.98 -9.50 16.63
N VAL A 129 -5.80 -9.10 16.14
CA VAL A 129 -5.62 -7.89 15.33
C VAL A 129 -6.40 -7.98 14.02
N PHE A 130 -6.43 -9.14 13.37
CA PHE A 130 -7.17 -9.32 12.12
C PHE A 130 -8.69 -9.21 12.33
N LEU A 131 -9.20 -9.80 13.42
CA LEU A 131 -10.61 -9.68 13.81
C LEU A 131 -10.97 -8.23 14.15
N LEU A 132 -10.15 -7.56 14.95
CA LEU A 132 -10.36 -6.16 15.32
C LEU A 132 -10.31 -5.22 14.11
N ALA A 133 -9.33 -5.39 13.23
CA ALA A 133 -9.22 -4.60 12.00
C ALA A 133 -10.43 -4.80 11.09
N THR A 134 -10.89 -6.04 10.96
CA THR A 134 -12.10 -6.36 10.18
C THR A 134 -13.34 -5.70 10.80
N ALA A 135 -13.50 -5.80 12.12
CA ALA A 135 -14.62 -5.18 12.83
C ALA A 135 -14.62 -3.65 12.65
N ILE A 136 -13.49 -2.98 12.85
CA ILE A 136 -13.35 -1.53 12.69
C ILE A 136 -13.66 -1.10 11.25
N THR A 137 -13.11 -1.81 10.25
CA THR A 137 -13.31 -1.45 8.84
C THR A 137 -14.79 -1.51 8.45
N TYR A 138 -15.50 -2.55 8.89
CA TYR A 138 -16.89 -2.76 8.49
C TYR A 138 -17.91 -2.01 9.36
N LEU A 139 -17.65 -1.87 10.66
CA LEU A 139 -18.58 -1.23 11.61
C LEU A 139 -18.37 0.28 11.74
N ILE A 140 -17.17 0.79 11.48
CA ILE A 140 -16.83 2.21 11.70
C ILE A 140 -16.45 2.87 10.38
N GLU A 141 -15.43 2.34 9.70
CA GLU A 141 -14.83 3.03 8.55
C GLU A 141 -15.79 3.13 7.36
N LYS A 142 -16.44 2.02 6.99
CA LYS A 142 -17.45 2.02 5.92
C LYS A 142 -18.65 2.94 6.18
N PRO A 143 -19.35 2.88 7.33
CA PRO A 143 -20.48 3.76 7.58
C PRO A 143 -20.05 5.22 7.74
N ALA A 144 -18.92 5.51 8.39
CA ALA A 144 -18.41 6.87 8.52
C ALA A 144 -18.08 7.49 7.15
N MET A 145 -17.42 6.73 6.26
CA MET A 145 -17.17 7.17 4.89
C MET A 145 -18.45 7.42 4.09
N GLN A 146 -19.47 6.59 4.26
CA GLN A 146 -20.78 6.81 3.62
C GLN A 146 -21.45 8.07 4.14
N TYR A 147 -21.42 8.31 5.46
CA TYR A 147 -21.97 9.50 6.09
C TYR A 147 -21.27 10.78 5.59
N ILE A 148 -19.94 10.81 5.59
CA ILE A 148 -19.15 11.95 5.10
C ILE A 148 -19.43 12.20 3.62
N ARG A 149 -19.47 11.16 2.78
CA ARG A 149 -19.80 11.31 1.35
C ARG A 149 -21.21 11.87 1.14
N GLY A 150 -22.17 11.51 2.00
CA GLY A 150 -23.52 12.08 1.99
C GLY A 150 -23.52 13.59 2.27
N LEU A 151 -22.79 14.01 3.31
CA LEU A 151 -22.64 15.43 3.67
C LEU A 151 -21.95 16.26 2.57
N TYR A 152 -20.92 15.71 1.92
CA TYR A 152 -20.21 16.38 0.83
C TYR A 152 -21.05 16.48 -0.46
N LYS A 153 -21.90 15.49 -0.76
CA LYS A 153 -22.84 15.56 -1.89
C LYS A 153 -23.90 16.63 -1.65
N GLY A 154 -24.48 16.70 -0.45
CA GLY A 154 -25.47 17.71 -0.09
C GLY A 154 -24.92 19.13 -0.11
N SER A 155 -23.67 19.33 0.34
CA SER A 155 -23.01 20.65 0.31
C SER A 155 -22.59 21.09 -1.10
N LYS A 156 -22.15 20.16 -1.97
CA LYS A 156 -21.86 20.48 -3.39
C LYS A 156 -23.12 20.88 -4.15
N GLN A 157 -24.26 20.23 -3.85
CA GLN A 157 -25.55 20.51 -4.48
C GLN A 157 -26.15 21.85 -4.00
N LYS A 158 -26.03 22.18 -2.70
CA LYS A 158 -26.37 23.51 -2.19
C LYS A 158 -25.53 24.64 -2.79
N ARG A 159 -24.25 24.39 -3.07
CA ARG A 159 -23.34 25.39 -3.65
C ARG A 159 -23.59 25.66 -5.14
N LEU A 160 -24.13 24.68 -5.87
CA LEU A 160 -24.55 24.82 -7.28
C LEU A 160 -25.96 25.42 -7.43
N ALA A 161 -26.81 25.35 -6.40
CA ALA A 161 -28.16 25.93 -6.41
C ALA A 161 -28.18 27.43 -6.02
N VAL A 162 -27.04 27.99 -5.62
CA VAL A 162 -26.88 29.40 -5.19
C VAL A 162 -26.00 30.19 -6.18
N SER A 163 -25.50 29.55 -7.25
CA SER A 163 -24.80 30.17 -8.38
C SER A 163 -25.70 30.24 -9.60
#